data_AF-A0A523FLY5-F1
#
_entry.id   AF-A0A523FLY5-F1
#
_cell.length_a   1.000
_cell.length_b   1.000
_cell.length_c   1.000
_cell.angle_alpha   90.00
_cell.angle_beta   90.00
_cell.angle_gamma   90.00
#
_symmetry.space_group_name_H-M   'P 1'
#
loop_
_entity.id
_entity.type
_entity.pdbx_description
1 polymer ?
#
loop_
_entity_poly.entity_id
_entity_poly.type
_entity_poly.pdbx_seq_one_letter_code
_entity_poly.pdbx_strand_id
1 'polypeptide(L)'
;MSATQTTRRTTLKWMGAGMTAAAVTAVGLWATTRARSFDALPPAPGKTPVGDAGWLTHLATSLPTEHAYEAEVEGTIPAGLRGSLYRNGPGLFDRGGSRKQSLLDGDGMIRHFKIGDGKAAFQNRFVQTPKFQAEEKAGRFMFPTWTTLQPKWTDSLTGIPSMSQAGVTAIVKDGRLFAFDEVGHPWELDSDSLETLGEFAPADDNVSPAFKAHTKTDSRTGDWVLVSTSNGRVSKVQVVVRDRNNQLKSWQEHTLPRASYFHDFFATEHYVILHLQPMMTPPWAMLAGIKSYTDSFKWQPDQGTILMVIDKSGTNAPVFIDAPGVFMWHTLNAWEHGNTIIADFVGYDDPNHFIGKQAMLRQIMQGRLGDAGAPGTMRRYTINLDNQSASEEIMLDGNFEFPIVNPAMSGQENDFGYVTIGSAERALFSSGIGRLHTKTNALEAFDFGADTYAGEPIFAPNPNDSMNEASGWILSETLDGTTGKSGLAIFDAAHIPDGPVATIKLSHHLPMSFHGWWNAT
;
A
#
# COMPACT_ATOMS: atom_id res chain seq x y z
N MET A 1 -32.57 -43.64 -13.90
CA MET A 1 -31.92 -44.95 -13.72
C MET A 1 -30.55 -44.91 -14.39
N SER A 2 -29.51 -45.37 -13.69
CA SER A 2 -28.12 -45.67 -14.12
C SER A 2 -27.30 -44.48 -14.69
N ALA A 3 -26.38 -43.81 -13.98
CA ALA A 3 -25.07 -44.24 -13.43
C ALA A 3 -24.05 -44.72 -14.48
N THR A 4 -22.97 -43.96 -14.73
CA THR A 4 -21.55 -44.39 -14.61
C THR A 4 -20.52 -43.29 -14.95
N GLN A 5 -19.56 -43.15 -14.01
CA GLN A 5 -18.11 -42.91 -14.14
C GLN A 5 -17.50 -41.57 -14.61
N THR A 6 -17.04 -40.85 -13.58
CA THR A 6 -15.92 -39.90 -13.50
C THR A 6 -14.56 -40.53 -13.84
N THR A 7 -13.69 -39.82 -14.57
CA THR A 7 -12.22 -39.89 -14.36
C THR A 7 -11.50 -38.59 -14.76
N ARG A 8 -10.53 -38.22 -13.91
CA ARG A 8 -9.55 -37.12 -13.97
C ARG A 8 -8.77 -37.05 -15.28
N ARG A 9 -8.53 -35.84 -15.80
CA ARG A 9 -7.29 -35.41 -16.50
C ARG A 9 -7.34 -33.91 -16.86
N THR A 10 -6.59 -33.07 -16.13
CA THR A 10 -5.82 -31.91 -16.66
C THR A 10 -5.14 -31.15 -15.52
N THR A 11 -3.92 -31.56 -15.16
CA THR A 11 -2.92 -30.70 -14.48
C THR A 11 -1.56 -31.33 -14.72
N LEU A 12 -0.73 -30.76 -15.61
CA LEU A 12 0.73 -30.94 -15.69
C LEU A 12 1.27 -30.30 -16.98
N LYS A 13 1.59 -29.01 -16.92
CA LYS A 13 2.67 -28.37 -17.70
C LYS A 13 3.11 -27.14 -16.91
N TRP A 14 4.24 -27.25 -16.22
CA TRP A 14 5.22 -26.20 -15.88
C TRP A 14 6.23 -26.77 -14.85
N MET A 15 6.94 -27.84 -15.21
CA MET A 15 8.21 -28.20 -14.58
C MET A 15 9.04 -28.96 -15.61
N GLY A 16 10.15 -28.37 -16.03
CA GLY A 16 11.09 -29.05 -16.92
C GLY A 16 12.13 -28.11 -17.51
N ALA A 17 13.19 -27.83 -16.76
CA ALA A 17 14.59 -28.00 -17.20
C ALA A 17 15.55 -27.33 -16.20
N GLY A 18 16.54 -28.11 -15.72
CA GLY A 18 17.80 -27.53 -15.23
C GLY A 18 18.22 -27.84 -13.79
N MET A 19 18.28 -29.11 -13.39
CA MET A 19 19.22 -29.54 -12.33
C MET A 19 19.97 -30.79 -12.78
N THR A 20 21.20 -30.59 -13.24
CA THR A 20 22.23 -31.62 -13.31
C THR A 20 22.76 -31.89 -11.91
N ALA A 21 22.82 -33.18 -11.58
CA ALA A 21 23.26 -33.73 -10.32
C ALA A 21 24.73 -33.40 -9.99
N ALA A 22 24.99 -33.10 -8.72
CA ALA A 22 26.28 -33.33 -8.09
C ALA A 22 26.03 -34.11 -6.80
N ALA A 23 26.48 -35.36 -6.80
CA ALA A 23 26.48 -36.24 -5.64
C ALA A 23 27.60 -35.83 -4.68
N VAL A 24 27.29 -35.71 -3.38
CA VAL A 24 28.28 -35.88 -2.30
C VAL A 24 27.62 -36.68 -1.18
N THR A 25 28.02 -37.94 -1.07
CA THR A 25 27.88 -38.78 0.12
C THR A 25 29.00 -38.47 1.10
N ALA A 26 28.67 -38.14 2.36
CA ALA A 26 29.39 -38.65 3.54
C ALA A 26 28.65 -38.31 4.86
N VAL A 27 28.24 -39.39 5.53
CA VAL A 27 28.37 -39.73 6.96
C VAL A 27 27.88 -38.74 8.02
N GLY A 28 26.92 -39.19 8.82
CA GLY A 28 26.27 -38.43 9.87
C GLY A 28 27.04 -38.36 11.19
N LEU A 29 26.58 -37.46 12.05
CA LEU A 29 26.66 -37.55 13.51
C LEU A 29 25.38 -36.95 14.10
N TRP A 30 24.79 -37.66 15.06
CA TRP A 30 23.69 -37.17 15.89
C TRP A 30 24.12 -35.91 16.65
N ALA A 31 23.32 -34.84 16.56
CA ALA A 31 23.31 -33.76 17.53
C ALA A 31 21.89 -33.20 17.63
N THR A 32 21.18 -33.66 18.66
CA THR A 32 20.11 -32.98 19.40
C THR A 32 19.38 -31.85 18.66
N THR A 33 18.21 -32.17 18.11
CA THR A 33 17.19 -31.18 17.78
C THR A 33 16.70 -30.52 19.08
N ARG A 34 17.39 -29.46 19.51
CA ARG A 34 16.69 -28.42 20.27
C ARG A 34 15.69 -27.81 19.30
N ALA A 35 14.42 -28.17 19.44
CA ALA A 35 13.33 -27.37 18.92
C ALA A 35 13.55 -25.94 19.44
N ARG A 36 14.02 -25.05 18.57
CA ARG A 36 13.92 -23.62 18.83
C ARG A 36 12.42 -23.32 18.78
N SER A 37 11.87 -22.88 19.89
CA SER A 37 10.56 -22.26 19.94
C SER A 37 10.57 -21.09 18.97
N PHE A 38 9.96 -21.27 17.80
CA PHE A 38 9.49 -20.12 17.02
C PHE A 38 8.20 -19.67 17.69
N ASP A 39 8.10 -18.37 17.92
CA ASP A 39 6.98 -17.78 18.64
C ASP A 39 5.67 -18.16 17.92
N ALA A 40 4.89 -19.05 18.55
CA ALA A 40 3.53 -19.30 18.11
C ALA A 40 2.78 -17.96 18.09
N LEU A 41 1.82 -17.81 17.16
CA LEU A 41 0.99 -16.62 17.14
C LEU A 41 0.47 -16.34 18.56
N PRO A 42 0.60 -15.10 19.06
CA PRO A 42 0.09 -14.79 20.37
C PRO A 42 -1.42 -15.09 20.39
N PRO A 43 -1.92 -15.66 21.50
CA PRO A 43 -3.35 -15.83 21.65
C PRO A 43 -4.03 -14.47 21.51
N ALA A 44 -5.20 -14.43 20.85
CA ALA A 44 -5.99 -13.22 20.77
C ALA A 44 -6.21 -12.69 22.20
N PRO A 45 -5.88 -11.42 22.48
CA PRO A 45 -5.96 -10.91 23.84
C PRO A 45 -7.41 -11.01 24.33
N GLY A 46 -7.61 -11.66 25.48
CA GLY A 46 -8.81 -11.43 26.28
C GLY A 46 -8.87 -9.96 26.69
N LYS A 47 -10.04 -9.47 27.11
CA LYS A 47 -10.20 -8.11 27.65
C LYS A 47 -9.19 -7.87 28.81
N THR A 48 -8.01 -7.34 28.49
CA THR A 48 -6.88 -7.05 29.40
C THR A 48 -6.25 -5.74 28.91
N PRO A 49 -5.60 -4.96 29.79
CA PRO A 49 -5.64 -3.51 29.78
C PRO A 49 -4.94 -2.92 28.57
N VAL A 50 -5.51 -1.81 28.09
CA VAL A 50 -4.91 -0.89 27.13
C VAL A 50 -3.47 -0.61 27.59
N GLY A 51 -2.48 -1.01 26.79
CA GLY A 51 -1.10 -0.57 27.01
C GLY A 51 -0.96 0.93 26.74
N ASP A 52 0.23 1.47 26.90
CA ASP A 52 0.50 2.92 26.82
C ASP A 52 0.13 3.60 25.49
N ALA A 53 -0.37 2.88 24.47
CA ALA A 53 -0.86 3.43 23.20
C ALA A 53 -2.32 3.93 23.21
N GLY A 54 -3.04 3.83 24.34
CA GLY A 54 -4.36 4.44 24.48
C GLY A 54 -5.37 4.01 23.40
N TRP A 55 -6.06 4.99 22.82
CA TRP A 55 -7.10 4.80 21.81
C TRP A 55 -6.59 4.36 20.42
N LEU A 56 -5.29 4.51 20.13
CA LEU A 56 -4.72 4.10 18.83
C LEU A 56 -4.93 2.60 18.54
N THR A 57 -5.16 1.80 19.58
CA THR A 57 -5.49 0.37 19.45
C THR A 57 -6.76 0.09 18.65
N HIS A 58 -7.68 1.05 18.55
CA HIS A 58 -8.85 0.94 17.67
C HIS A 58 -8.46 0.77 16.20
N LEU A 59 -7.35 1.38 15.76
CA LEU A 59 -6.81 1.22 14.40
C LEU A 59 -6.29 -0.19 14.12
N ALA A 60 -5.97 -0.95 15.17
CA ALA A 60 -5.52 -2.34 15.11
C ALA A 60 -6.62 -3.34 15.53
N THR A 61 -7.85 -2.89 15.72
CA THR A 61 -8.95 -3.74 16.20
C THR A 61 -9.75 -4.27 15.02
N SER A 62 -9.89 -5.59 14.91
CA SER A 62 -10.69 -6.24 13.87
C SER A 62 -12.11 -5.68 13.78
N LEU A 63 -12.63 -5.51 12.56
CA LEU A 63 -14.02 -5.20 12.27
C LEU A 63 -14.65 -6.39 11.52
N PRO A 64 -15.12 -7.44 12.22
CA PRO A 64 -15.68 -8.63 11.56
C PRO A 64 -17.08 -8.40 10.97
N THR A 65 -17.70 -7.25 11.26
CA THR A 65 -19.06 -6.92 10.80
C THR A 65 -19.00 -6.06 9.56
N GLU A 66 -19.77 -6.45 8.54
CA GLU A 66 -20.03 -5.65 7.36
C GLU A 66 -21.27 -4.78 7.61
N HIS A 67 -21.18 -3.50 7.27
CA HIS A 67 -22.21 -2.51 7.49
C HIS A 67 -22.67 -1.92 6.15
N ALA A 68 -23.92 -1.46 6.09
CA ALA A 68 -24.46 -0.64 5.01
C ALA A 68 -25.58 0.25 5.59
N TYR A 69 -25.39 1.58 5.60
CA TYR A 69 -26.36 2.53 6.17
C TYR A 69 -26.17 3.98 5.67
N GLU A 70 -27.21 4.81 5.81
CA GLU A 70 -27.10 6.27 5.63
C GLU A 70 -26.41 6.87 6.87
N ALA A 71 -25.30 7.57 6.66
CA ALA A 71 -24.48 8.11 7.73
C ALA A 71 -24.92 9.54 8.11
N GLU A 72 -24.72 9.91 9.37
CA GLU A 72 -24.98 11.28 9.84
C GLU A 72 -23.95 12.25 9.26
N VAL A 73 -24.40 13.43 8.84
CA VAL A 73 -23.54 14.50 8.33
C VAL A 73 -23.60 15.68 9.29
N GLU A 74 -22.44 16.13 9.75
CA GLU A 74 -22.24 17.41 10.43
C GLU A 74 -21.61 18.42 9.45
N GLY A 75 -22.00 19.69 9.53
CA GLY A 75 -21.57 20.72 8.58
C GLY A 75 -22.39 20.70 7.29
N THR A 76 -21.81 21.12 6.17
CA THR A 76 -22.49 21.16 4.87
C THR A 76 -21.62 20.57 3.77
N ILE A 77 -22.07 19.45 3.21
CA ILE A 77 -21.39 18.83 2.06
C ILE A 77 -21.50 19.78 0.85
N PRO A 78 -20.38 20.16 0.22
CA PRO A 78 -20.39 21.03 -0.96
C PRO A 78 -21.22 20.43 -2.11
N ALA A 79 -22.04 21.24 -2.76
CA ALA A 79 -22.97 20.76 -3.79
C ALA A 79 -22.29 20.08 -5.00
N GLY A 80 -21.05 20.45 -5.30
CA GLY A 80 -20.25 19.84 -6.36
C GLY A 80 -19.55 18.54 -5.98
N LEU A 81 -19.54 18.15 -4.70
CA LEU A 81 -18.95 16.91 -4.24
C LEU A 81 -19.99 15.77 -4.37
N ARG A 82 -19.97 15.09 -5.52
CA ARG A 82 -20.88 13.99 -5.85
C ARG A 82 -20.09 12.82 -6.39
N GLY A 83 -20.22 11.65 -5.76
CA GLY A 83 -19.51 10.45 -6.19
C GLY A 83 -19.26 9.47 -5.07
N SER A 84 -18.22 8.66 -5.27
CA SER A 84 -17.87 7.53 -4.42
C SER A 84 -16.41 7.63 -4.00
N LEU A 85 -16.16 7.63 -2.70
CA LEU A 85 -14.83 7.38 -2.14
C LEU A 85 -14.71 5.90 -1.81
N TYR A 86 -13.73 5.22 -2.41
CA TYR A 86 -13.33 3.86 -2.05
C TYR A 86 -12.03 3.90 -1.27
N ARG A 87 -11.96 3.20 -0.14
CA ARG A 87 -10.75 3.01 0.67
C ARG A 87 -10.50 1.53 0.84
N ASN A 88 -9.24 1.13 0.86
CA ASN A 88 -8.85 -0.25 1.17
C ASN A 88 -7.89 -0.29 2.36
N GLY A 89 -7.89 -1.42 3.05
CA GLY A 89 -7.05 -1.63 4.21
C GLY A 89 -7.36 -2.94 4.92
N PRO A 90 -6.53 -3.31 5.90
CA PRO A 90 -6.72 -4.50 6.71
C PRO A 90 -7.96 -4.36 7.62
N GLY A 91 -8.88 -5.33 7.54
CA GLY A 91 -10.13 -5.35 8.30
C GLY A 91 -10.20 -6.40 9.41
N LEU A 92 -9.43 -7.48 9.28
CA LEU A 92 -9.48 -8.64 10.20
C LEU A 92 -8.08 -9.11 10.58
N PHE A 93 -7.79 -9.09 11.88
CA PHE A 93 -6.50 -9.49 12.46
C PHE A 93 -6.59 -10.71 13.39
N ASP A 94 -7.80 -11.11 13.77
CA ASP A 94 -8.05 -12.13 14.79
C ASP A 94 -8.89 -13.26 14.21
N ARG A 95 -8.47 -14.51 14.42
CA ARG A 95 -9.22 -15.70 13.99
C ARG A 95 -8.84 -16.92 14.82
N GLY A 96 -9.84 -17.68 15.28
CA GLY A 96 -9.62 -18.94 16.00
C GLY A 96 -8.76 -18.80 17.27
N GLY A 97 -8.84 -17.66 17.96
CA GLY A 97 -8.04 -17.37 19.15
C GLY A 97 -6.57 -17.02 18.86
N SER A 98 -6.19 -16.79 17.61
CA SER A 98 -4.87 -16.26 17.22
C SER A 98 -4.99 -14.84 16.67
N ARG A 99 -3.93 -14.05 16.83
CA ARG A 99 -3.83 -12.68 16.33
C ARG A 99 -2.60 -12.49 15.44
N LYS A 100 -2.76 -11.70 14.37
CA LYS A 100 -1.67 -11.31 13.47
C LYS A 100 -0.64 -10.38 14.14
N GLN A 101 0.59 -10.40 13.66
CA GLN A 101 1.71 -9.67 14.28
C GLN A 101 1.82 -8.19 13.86
N SER A 102 1.25 -7.80 12.72
CA SER A 102 1.32 -6.43 12.19
C SER A 102 0.00 -6.01 11.56
N LEU A 103 -0.23 -4.70 11.45
CA LEU A 103 -1.33 -4.13 10.66
C LEU A 103 -1.30 -4.60 9.20
N LEU A 104 -0.13 -4.88 8.64
CA LEU A 104 0.02 -5.33 7.25
C LEU A 104 -0.58 -6.73 6.98
N ASP A 105 -0.88 -7.49 8.02
CA ASP A 105 -1.27 -8.90 7.90
C ASP A 105 -2.80 -9.13 7.89
N GLY A 106 -3.60 -8.07 8.00
CA GLY A 106 -5.05 -8.18 8.02
C GLY A 106 -5.68 -8.41 6.64
N ASP A 107 -6.81 -9.10 6.60
CA ASP A 107 -7.53 -9.34 5.34
C ASP A 107 -8.17 -8.06 4.80
N GLY A 108 -8.10 -7.86 3.48
CA GLY A 108 -8.54 -6.63 2.82
C GLY A 108 -10.04 -6.36 2.94
N MET A 109 -10.36 -5.14 3.35
CA MET A 109 -11.71 -4.64 3.54
C MET A 109 -11.88 -3.32 2.80
N ILE A 110 -12.77 -3.35 1.82
CA ILE A 110 -13.16 -2.15 1.07
C ILE A 110 -14.19 -1.39 1.88
N ARG A 111 -14.02 -0.07 1.90
CA ARG A 111 -14.93 0.89 2.51
C ARG A 111 -15.38 1.84 1.41
N HIS A 112 -16.68 2.10 1.35
CA HIS A 112 -17.29 2.95 0.35
C HIS A 112 -18.13 4.02 1.02
N PHE A 113 -17.80 5.28 0.76
CA PHE A 113 -18.62 6.43 1.09
C PHE A 113 -19.25 6.95 -0.20
N LYS A 114 -20.58 6.82 -0.33
CA LYS A 114 -21.35 7.39 -1.42
C LYS A 114 -21.85 8.76 -0.99
N ILE A 115 -21.43 9.81 -1.67
CA ILE A 115 -21.65 11.21 -1.30
C ILE A 115 -22.43 11.92 -2.40
N GLY A 116 -23.47 12.66 -2.03
CA GLY A 116 -24.22 13.48 -2.97
C GLY A 116 -25.49 14.06 -2.35
N ASP A 117 -25.98 15.16 -2.93
CA ASP A 117 -27.22 15.81 -2.50
C ASP A 117 -27.29 16.16 -1.01
N GLY A 118 -26.14 16.53 -0.41
CA GLY A 118 -26.03 16.86 1.01
C GLY A 118 -26.07 15.64 1.94
N LYS A 119 -26.04 14.42 1.40
CA LYS A 119 -26.12 13.16 2.15
C LYS A 119 -24.89 12.30 1.93
N ALA A 120 -24.73 11.32 2.82
CA ALA A 120 -23.71 10.28 2.70
C ALA A 120 -24.27 8.91 3.12
N ALA A 121 -23.84 7.87 2.41
CA ALA A 121 -24.03 6.48 2.82
C ALA A 121 -22.68 5.80 2.96
N PHE A 122 -22.57 4.90 3.95
CA PHE A 122 -21.38 4.11 4.21
C PHE A 122 -21.69 2.63 4.00
N GLN A 123 -20.74 1.90 3.41
CA GLN A 123 -20.71 0.45 3.44
C GLN A 123 -19.29 -0.10 3.46
N ASN A 124 -19.10 -1.30 4.00
CA ASN A 124 -17.83 -2.03 3.94
C ASN A 124 -18.03 -3.51 3.64
N ARG A 125 -17.06 -4.10 2.94
CA ARG A 125 -17.07 -5.54 2.59
C ARG A 125 -15.66 -6.12 2.52
N PHE A 126 -15.49 -7.36 2.96
CA PHE A 126 -14.24 -8.10 2.77
C PHE A 126 -14.08 -8.54 1.31
N VAL A 127 -12.87 -8.39 0.78
CA VAL A 127 -12.53 -8.99 -0.52
C VAL A 127 -12.46 -10.50 -0.36
N GLN A 128 -13.23 -11.22 -1.18
CA GLN A 128 -13.43 -12.67 -1.07
C GLN A 128 -12.26 -13.46 -1.71
N THR A 129 -11.04 -13.22 -1.23
CA THR A 129 -9.85 -13.93 -1.72
C THR A 129 -9.91 -15.42 -1.34
N PRO A 130 -9.25 -16.32 -2.10
CA PRO A 130 -9.15 -17.73 -1.74
C PRO A 130 -8.55 -17.95 -0.35
N LYS A 131 -7.62 -17.08 0.07
CA LYS A 131 -7.06 -17.06 1.42
C LYS A 131 -8.16 -16.83 2.45
N PHE A 132 -8.90 -15.73 2.31
CA PHE A 132 -9.92 -15.31 3.26
C PHE A 132 -11.00 -16.39 3.41
N GLN A 133 -11.54 -16.88 2.29
CA GLN A 133 -12.58 -17.91 2.25
C GLN A 133 -12.14 -19.23 2.89
N ALA A 134 -10.91 -19.68 2.61
CA ALA A 134 -10.40 -20.93 3.17
C ALA A 134 -10.20 -20.85 4.68
N GLU A 135 -9.64 -19.74 5.17
CA GLU A 135 -9.43 -19.51 6.59
C GLU A 135 -10.75 -19.26 7.35
N GLU A 136 -11.74 -18.61 6.71
CA GLU A 136 -13.08 -18.41 7.26
C GLU A 136 -13.77 -19.76 7.46
N LYS A 137 -13.78 -20.59 6.41
CA LYS A 137 -14.32 -21.96 6.46
C LYS A 137 -13.62 -22.82 7.52
N ALA A 138 -12.32 -22.63 7.72
CA ALA A 138 -11.54 -23.39 8.70
C ALA A 138 -11.64 -22.85 10.13
N GLY A 139 -12.11 -21.61 10.32
CA GLY A 139 -12.17 -20.93 11.62
C GLY A 139 -10.80 -20.62 12.23
N ARG A 140 -9.72 -20.64 11.43
CA ARG A 140 -8.32 -20.42 11.89
C ARG A 140 -7.45 -19.88 10.75
N PHE A 141 -6.35 -19.22 11.08
CA PHE A 141 -5.33 -18.88 10.09
C PHE A 141 -4.66 -20.14 9.51
N MET A 142 -4.36 -20.09 8.22
CA MET A 142 -3.80 -21.18 7.42
C MET A 142 -2.60 -20.74 6.60
N PHE A 143 -2.51 -19.46 6.21
CA PHE A 143 -1.50 -18.96 5.29
C PHE A 143 -0.54 -17.97 5.96
N PRO A 144 0.74 -17.96 5.54
CA PRO A 144 1.66 -16.91 5.96
C PRO A 144 1.28 -15.58 5.32
N THR A 145 1.68 -14.48 5.97
CA THR A 145 1.50 -13.10 5.48
C THR A 145 2.83 -12.35 5.62
N TRP A 146 2.83 -11.02 5.51
CA TRP A 146 4.02 -10.17 5.55
C TRP A 146 4.92 -10.37 6.77
N THR A 147 4.29 -10.46 7.95
CA THR A 147 5.01 -10.54 9.22
C THR A 147 4.68 -11.81 10.00
N THR A 148 3.51 -12.40 9.74
CA THR A 148 3.04 -13.60 10.43
C THR A 148 3.39 -14.89 9.68
N LEU A 149 4.12 -15.80 10.33
CA LEU A 149 4.34 -17.17 9.84
C LEU A 149 3.08 -18.05 9.98
N GLN A 150 3.09 -19.23 9.35
CA GLN A 150 1.99 -20.19 9.54
C GLN A 150 1.93 -20.65 11.01
N PRO A 151 0.72 -20.95 11.55
CA PRO A 151 0.55 -21.32 12.96
C PRO A 151 1.29 -22.60 13.38
N LYS A 152 1.55 -23.54 12.46
CA LYS A 152 2.32 -24.75 12.71
C LYS A 152 3.57 -24.75 11.84
N TRP A 153 4.72 -24.99 12.46
CA TRP A 153 6.01 -25.04 11.76
C TRP A 153 6.07 -26.14 10.67
N THR A 154 5.34 -27.25 10.85
CA THR A 154 5.22 -28.32 9.83
C THR A 154 4.52 -27.83 8.57
N ASP A 155 3.63 -26.85 8.70
CA ASP A 155 2.85 -26.32 7.60
C ASP A 155 3.71 -25.31 6.83
N SER A 156 4.61 -24.57 7.49
CA SER A 156 5.62 -23.72 6.86
C SER A 156 6.63 -24.47 5.98
N LEU A 157 6.86 -25.78 6.22
CA LEU A 157 7.74 -26.62 5.39
C LEU A 157 7.16 -26.96 4.01
N THR A 158 5.87 -26.73 3.80
CA THR A 158 5.19 -27.02 2.53
C THR A 158 5.50 -26.00 1.43
N GLY A 159 6.16 -24.88 1.77
CA GLY A 159 6.54 -23.84 0.81
C GLY A 159 5.36 -23.09 0.19
N ILE A 160 4.20 -23.09 0.84
CA ILE A 160 3.02 -22.34 0.36
C ILE A 160 3.39 -20.85 0.31
N PRO A 161 3.31 -20.20 -0.87
CA PRO A 161 3.62 -18.78 -1.00
C PRO A 161 2.62 -17.93 -0.21
N SER A 162 3.03 -16.74 0.21
CA SER A 162 2.10 -15.73 0.71
C SER A 162 1.02 -15.48 -0.35
N MET A 163 -0.24 -15.55 0.06
CA MET A 163 -1.38 -15.31 -0.83
C MET A 163 -1.91 -13.89 -0.61
N SER A 164 -2.47 -13.31 -1.66
CA SER A 164 -3.04 -11.97 -1.62
C SER A 164 -4.10 -11.85 -0.51
N GLN A 165 -3.97 -10.77 0.26
CA GLN A 165 -4.94 -10.24 1.20
C GLN A 165 -5.86 -9.21 0.54
N ALA A 166 -5.49 -8.69 -0.65
CA ALA A 166 -6.23 -7.65 -1.37
C ALA A 166 -6.52 -6.41 -0.51
N GLY A 167 -5.57 -6.00 0.34
CA GLY A 167 -5.80 -5.08 1.45
C GLY A 167 -5.00 -3.79 1.42
N VAL A 168 -4.47 -3.36 0.27
CA VAL A 168 -3.59 -2.19 0.19
C VAL A 168 -4.27 -1.00 -0.49
N THR A 169 -4.65 -1.13 -1.76
CA THR A 169 -5.18 0.01 -2.55
C THR A 169 -6.51 -0.32 -3.19
N ALA A 170 -7.43 0.65 -3.22
CA ALA A 170 -8.62 0.62 -4.07
C ALA A 170 -8.45 1.62 -5.22
N ILE A 171 -8.71 1.24 -6.46
CA ILE A 171 -8.65 2.11 -7.64
C ILE A 171 -9.86 1.88 -8.53
N VAL A 172 -10.45 2.95 -9.05
CA VAL A 172 -11.42 2.85 -10.16
C VAL A 172 -10.69 3.16 -11.47
N LYS A 173 -10.72 2.21 -12.41
CA LYS A 173 -10.19 2.39 -13.77
C LYS A 173 -11.22 1.88 -14.77
N ASP A 174 -11.57 2.72 -15.74
CA ASP A 174 -12.56 2.43 -16.78
C ASP A 174 -13.91 1.93 -16.21
N GLY A 175 -14.36 2.54 -15.12
CA GLY A 175 -15.62 2.19 -14.44
C GLY A 175 -15.56 0.90 -13.61
N ARG A 176 -14.40 0.24 -13.53
CA ARG A 176 -14.19 -1.00 -12.77
C ARG A 176 -13.43 -0.72 -11.49
N LEU A 177 -13.90 -1.25 -10.37
CA LEU A 177 -13.25 -1.13 -9.07
C LEU A 177 -12.28 -2.28 -8.86
N PHE A 178 -11.04 -1.96 -8.52
CA PHE A 178 -9.96 -2.91 -8.27
C PHE A 178 -9.44 -2.78 -6.83
N ALA A 179 -9.23 -3.91 -6.17
CA ALA A 179 -8.53 -4.03 -4.90
C ALA A 179 -7.14 -4.64 -5.13
N PHE A 180 -6.11 -3.83 -4.96
CA PHE A 180 -4.73 -4.24 -5.09
C PHE A 180 -4.15 -4.72 -3.76
N ASP A 181 -3.15 -5.58 -3.90
CA ASP A 181 -2.20 -5.96 -2.86
C ASP A 181 -0.79 -5.79 -3.43
N GLU A 182 0.23 -6.01 -2.61
CA GLU A 182 1.63 -6.06 -3.03
C GLU A 182 2.01 -7.39 -3.73
N VAL A 183 1.12 -8.39 -3.69
CA VAL A 183 1.31 -9.71 -4.30
C VAL A 183 0.08 -10.14 -5.10
N GLY A 184 0.33 -10.77 -6.26
CA GLY A 184 -0.71 -11.27 -7.16
C GLY A 184 -1.32 -10.18 -8.06
N HIS A 185 -2.37 -10.55 -8.78
CA HIS A 185 -3.16 -9.60 -9.56
C HIS A 185 -4.21 -8.90 -8.66
N PRO A 186 -4.67 -7.70 -9.03
CA PRO A 186 -5.75 -7.04 -8.30
C PRO A 186 -7.06 -7.82 -8.41
N TRP A 187 -7.96 -7.62 -7.45
CA TRP A 187 -9.28 -8.22 -7.42
C TRP A 187 -10.31 -7.23 -7.94
N GLU A 188 -11.11 -7.63 -8.92
CA GLU A 188 -12.21 -6.81 -9.43
C GLU A 188 -13.43 -6.96 -8.53
N LEU A 189 -14.09 -5.84 -8.27
CA LEU A 189 -15.27 -5.73 -7.43
C LEU A 189 -16.39 -4.99 -8.15
N ASP A 190 -17.63 -5.34 -7.82
CA ASP A 190 -18.78 -4.52 -8.18
C ASP A 190 -18.72 -3.20 -7.39
N SER A 191 -18.78 -2.07 -8.09
CA SER A 191 -18.57 -0.74 -7.46
C SER A 191 -19.71 -0.32 -6.53
N ASP A 192 -20.94 -0.81 -6.78
CA ASP A 192 -22.10 -0.48 -5.94
C ASP A 192 -22.25 -1.42 -4.74
N SER A 193 -22.10 -2.73 -4.90
CA SER A 193 -22.33 -3.74 -3.85
C SER A 193 -21.06 -4.24 -3.15
N LEU A 194 -19.89 -3.89 -3.70
CA LEU A 194 -18.56 -4.36 -3.29
C LEU A 194 -18.36 -5.88 -3.42
N GLU A 195 -19.24 -6.58 -4.15
CA GLU A 195 -19.10 -8.01 -4.39
C GLU A 195 -17.82 -8.31 -5.17
N THR A 196 -17.06 -9.29 -4.70
CA THR A 196 -15.85 -9.74 -5.41
C THR A 196 -16.24 -10.52 -6.65
N LEU A 197 -15.88 -9.97 -7.81
CA LEU A 197 -16.16 -10.56 -9.12
C LEU A 197 -15.10 -11.59 -9.51
N GLY A 198 -13.85 -11.37 -9.09
CA GLY A 198 -12.76 -12.31 -9.30
C GLY A 198 -11.39 -11.64 -9.32
N GLU A 199 -10.34 -12.43 -9.48
CA GLU A 199 -9.00 -11.92 -9.74
C GLU A 199 -8.93 -11.36 -11.18
N PHE A 200 -8.32 -10.20 -11.35
CA PHE A 200 -8.14 -9.58 -12.65
C PHE A 200 -7.22 -10.44 -13.52
N ALA A 201 -7.80 -11.06 -14.53
CA ALA A 201 -7.06 -11.75 -15.59
C ALA A 201 -6.93 -10.80 -16.80
N PRO A 202 -5.74 -10.21 -17.06
CA PRO A 202 -5.55 -9.45 -18.28
C PRO A 202 -5.76 -10.36 -19.50
N ALA A 203 -6.43 -9.85 -20.54
CA ALA A 203 -6.70 -10.61 -21.77
C ALA A 203 -5.43 -10.93 -22.58
N ASP A 204 -4.33 -10.24 -22.28
CA ASP A 204 -3.04 -10.41 -22.94
C ASP A 204 -2.27 -11.54 -22.25
N ASP A 205 -2.08 -12.67 -22.94
CA ASP A 205 -1.55 -13.95 -22.43
C ASP A 205 -0.15 -13.91 -21.77
N ASN A 206 0.53 -12.74 -21.73
CA ASN A 206 1.91 -12.59 -21.27
C ASN A 206 2.15 -11.43 -20.29
N VAL A 207 1.11 -10.81 -19.72
CA VAL A 207 1.32 -9.69 -18.79
C VAL A 207 1.63 -10.24 -17.39
N SER A 208 2.63 -9.61 -16.76
CA SER A 208 3.31 -9.96 -15.49
C SER A 208 2.50 -10.77 -14.46
N PRO A 209 3.12 -11.71 -13.70
CA PRO A 209 2.42 -12.55 -12.70
C PRO A 209 1.84 -11.79 -11.50
N ALA A 210 2.14 -10.52 -11.31
CA ALA A 210 1.64 -9.71 -10.20
C ALA A 210 1.74 -8.22 -10.55
N PHE A 211 1.10 -7.36 -9.78
CA PHE A 211 1.36 -5.91 -9.79
C PHE A 211 1.63 -5.42 -8.37
N LYS A 212 2.40 -4.33 -8.27
CA LYS A 212 2.55 -3.53 -7.05
C LYS A 212 1.22 -2.90 -6.67
N ALA A 213 1.08 -2.54 -5.39
CA ALA A 213 -0.17 -1.95 -4.92
C ALA A 213 -0.39 -0.51 -5.40
N HIS A 214 0.68 0.18 -5.80
CA HIS A 214 0.62 1.49 -6.42
C HIS A 214 0.63 1.38 -7.94
N THR A 215 -0.21 2.19 -8.57
CA THR A 215 -0.26 2.39 -10.02
C THR A 215 -0.27 3.87 -10.29
N LYS A 216 0.18 4.30 -11.47
CA LYS A 216 0.22 5.72 -11.84
C LYS A 216 -0.58 5.93 -13.13
N THR A 217 -1.36 6.98 -13.20
CA THR A 217 -2.02 7.40 -14.43
C THR A 217 -1.49 8.76 -14.83
N ASP A 218 -0.85 8.84 -15.99
CA ASP A 218 -0.44 10.11 -16.57
C ASP A 218 -1.70 10.91 -16.94
N SER A 219 -1.84 12.08 -16.33
CA SER A 219 -3.02 12.95 -16.50
C SER A 219 -3.20 13.48 -17.92
N ARG A 220 -2.12 13.64 -18.69
CA ARG A 220 -2.14 14.17 -20.05
C ARG A 220 -2.41 13.07 -21.08
N THR A 221 -1.68 11.97 -21.01
CA THR A 221 -1.82 10.88 -21.99
C THR A 221 -2.98 9.94 -21.63
N GLY A 222 -3.28 9.80 -20.34
CA GLY A 222 -4.16 8.77 -19.79
C GLY A 222 -3.50 7.40 -19.66
N ASP A 223 -2.20 7.32 -19.94
CA ASP A 223 -1.41 6.09 -19.83
C ASP A 223 -1.44 5.59 -18.38
N TRP A 224 -1.83 4.33 -18.21
CA TRP A 224 -1.83 3.62 -16.94
C TRP A 224 -0.59 2.77 -16.80
N VAL A 225 0.24 3.09 -15.82
CA VAL A 225 1.52 2.46 -15.55
C VAL A 225 1.39 1.50 -14.38
N LEU A 226 1.75 0.24 -14.62
CA LEU A 226 1.79 -0.84 -13.66
C LEU A 226 3.21 -1.37 -13.56
N VAL A 227 3.69 -1.59 -12.34
CA VAL A 227 5.01 -2.15 -12.07
C VAL A 227 4.87 -3.44 -11.29
N SER A 228 5.77 -4.38 -11.53
CA SER A 228 5.83 -5.64 -10.82
C SER A 228 7.25 -6.13 -10.65
N THR A 229 7.48 -6.97 -9.65
CA THR A 229 8.78 -7.58 -9.41
C THR A 229 8.67 -9.09 -9.37
N SER A 230 9.62 -9.78 -9.99
CA SER A 230 9.76 -11.23 -9.89
C SER A 230 11.11 -11.59 -9.29
N ASN A 231 11.09 -12.36 -8.21
CA ASN A 231 12.30 -12.75 -7.45
C ASN A 231 12.65 -14.21 -7.73
N GLY A 232 13.59 -14.44 -8.66
CA GLY A 232 14.17 -15.75 -8.95
C GLY A 232 15.64 -15.82 -8.51
N ARG A 233 16.48 -16.58 -9.23
CA ARG A 233 17.96 -16.50 -9.06
C ARG A 233 18.48 -15.09 -9.29
N VAL A 234 17.78 -14.34 -10.13
CA VAL A 234 18.00 -12.93 -10.44
C VAL A 234 16.66 -12.23 -10.23
N SER A 235 16.68 -11.07 -9.58
CA SER A 235 15.49 -10.24 -9.41
C SER A 235 15.26 -9.43 -10.68
N LYS A 236 14.01 -9.35 -11.12
CA LYS A 236 13.60 -8.58 -12.30
C LYS A 236 12.43 -7.68 -11.97
N VAL A 237 12.30 -6.62 -12.75
CA VAL A 237 11.14 -5.73 -12.76
C VAL A 237 10.46 -5.81 -14.11
N GLN A 238 9.13 -5.78 -14.12
CA GLN A 238 8.35 -5.56 -15.33
C GLN A 238 7.59 -4.24 -15.23
N VAL A 239 7.59 -3.48 -16.32
CA VAL A 239 6.84 -2.23 -16.48
C VAL A 239 5.83 -2.43 -17.58
N VAL A 240 4.56 -2.21 -17.26
CA VAL A 240 3.43 -2.36 -18.18
C VAL A 240 2.76 -1.00 -18.32
N VAL A 241 2.68 -0.50 -19.54
CA VAL A 241 1.96 0.73 -19.85
C VAL A 241 0.76 0.36 -20.69
N ARG A 242 -0.43 0.71 -20.22
CA ARG A 242 -1.68 0.63 -20.99
C ARG A 242 -2.12 2.04 -21.36
N ASP A 243 -2.70 2.21 -22.54
CA ASP A 243 -3.24 3.52 -22.95
C ASP A 243 -4.55 3.84 -22.20
N ARG A 244 -5.13 5.01 -22.51
CA ARG A 244 -6.41 5.46 -21.93
C ARG A 244 -7.62 4.57 -22.24
N ASN A 245 -7.50 3.67 -23.22
CA ASN A 245 -8.53 2.70 -23.59
C ASN A 245 -8.16 1.30 -23.07
N ASN A 246 -7.23 1.23 -22.11
CA ASN A 246 -6.75 0.02 -21.47
C ASN A 246 -6.06 -0.96 -22.44
N GLN A 247 -5.61 -0.49 -23.61
CA GLN A 247 -4.87 -1.32 -24.55
C GLN A 247 -3.39 -1.35 -24.17
N LEU A 248 -2.74 -2.51 -24.32
CA LEU A 248 -1.31 -2.61 -24.04
C LEU A 248 -0.51 -1.71 -24.99
N LYS A 249 0.18 -0.71 -24.43
CA LYS A 249 1.03 0.24 -25.16
C LYS A 249 2.49 -0.19 -25.14
N SER A 250 2.99 -0.62 -23.98
CA SER A 250 4.32 -1.23 -23.87
C SER A 250 4.39 -2.21 -22.71
N TRP A 251 5.27 -3.20 -22.86
CA TRP A 251 5.66 -4.15 -21.82
C TRP A 251 7.17 -4.31 -21.87
N GLN A 252 7.82 -4.13 -20.74
CA GLN A 252 9.28 -4.22 -20.63
C GLN A 252 9.65 -5.06 -19.42
N GLU A 253 10.73 -5.84 -19.53
CA GLU A 253 11.31 -6.58 -18.42
C GLU A 253 12.80 -6.25 -18.32
N HIS A 254 13.24 -5.87 -17.13
CA HIS A 254 14.63 -5.50 -16.86
C HIS A 254 15.17 -6.26 -15.65
N THR A 255 16.46 -6.57 -15.68
CA THR A 255 17.15 -7.16 -14.52
C THR A 255 17.44 -6.07 -13.49
N LEU A 256 17.12 -6.32 -12.23
CA LEU A 256 17.45 -5.40 -11.14
C LEU A 256 18.93 -5.55 -10.76
N PRO A 257 19.63 -4.43 -10.47
CA PRO A 257 21.04 -4.45 -10.06
C PRO A 257 21.22 -5.06 -8.66
N ARG A 258 20.16 -5.07 -7.84
CA ARG A 258 20.11 -5.71 -6.53
C ARG A 258 18.70 -6.16 -6.17
N ALA A 259 18.60 -7.14 -5.28
CA ALA A 259 17.33 -7.60 -4.71
C ALA A 259 16.82 -6.60 -3.64
N SER A 260 16.34 -5.45 -4.12
CA SER A 260 15.79 -4.36 -3.30
C SER A 260 14.27 -4.50 -3.19
N TYR A 261 13.76 -4.35 -1.97
CA TYR A 261 12.34 -4.10 -1.74
C TYR A 261 12.05 -2.61 -1.92
N PHE A 262 11.08 -2.28 -2.76
CA PHE A 262 10.49 -0.95 -2.91
C PHE A 262 8.97 -1.09 -3.03
N HIS A 263 8.22 -0.12 -2.50
CA HIS A 263 6.76 -0.16 -2.44
C HIS A 263 6.13 0.61 -3.61
N ASP A 264 6.51 1.87 -3.76
CA ASP A 264 6.02 2.78 -4.79
C ASP A 264 7.12 3.16 -5.80
N PHE A 265 6.74 3.87 -6.84
CA PHE A 265 7.62 4.33 -7.92
C PHE A 265 7.13 5.65 -8.50
N PHE A 266 8.00 6.38 -9.20
CA PHE A 266 7.60 7.61 -9.89
C PHE A 266 7.25 7.32 -11.35
N ALA A 267 6.34 8.11 -11.90
CA ALA A 267 6.08 8.14 -13.33
C ALA A 267 5.95 9.59 -13.79
N THR A 268 6.64 9.94 -14.86
CA THR A 268 6.53 11.22 -15.57
C THR A 268 5.77 10.99 -16.88
N GLU A 269 5.84 11.90 -17.85
CA GLU A 269 5.32 11.66 -19.20
C GLU A 269 6.04 10.47 -19.87
N HIS A 270 7.37 10.52 -19.93
CA HIS A 270 8.19 9.59 -20.71
C HIS A 270 8.86 8.50 -19.88
N TYR A 271 9.01 8.68 -18.57
CA TYR A 271 9.82 7.80 -17.73
C TYR A 271 9.05 7.14 -16.59
N VAL A 272 9.54 5.98 -16.19
CA VAL A 272 9.25 5.32 -14.92
C VAL A 272 10.55 5.30 -14.11
N ILE A 273 10.52 5.77 -12.87
CA ILE A 273 11.69 5.82 -12.00
C ILE A 273 11.45 4.91 -10.80
N LEU A 274 12.23 3.85 -10.71
CA LEU A 274 12.19 2.95 -9.56
C LEU A 274 13.17 3.45 -8.50
N HIS A 275 12.66 3.64 -7.29
CA HIS A 275 13.45 3.94 -6.11
C HIS A 275 13.95 2.62 -5.52
N LEU A 276 15.10 2.13 -6.01
CA LEU A 276 15.69 0.91 -5.48
C LEU A 276 16.44 1.26 -4.20
N GLN A 277 15.73 1.44 -3.09
CA GLN A 277 16.27 1.71 -1.76
C GLN A 277 17.12 0.55 -1.19
N PRO A 278 18.04 0.80 -0.23
CA PRO A 278 18.93 -0.23 0.29
C PRO A 278 18.26 -1.19 1.31
N MET A 279 17.01 -1.59 1.04
CA MET A 279 16.29 -2.63 1.74
C MET A 279 16.50 -3.99 1.06
N MET A 280 17.50 -4.75 1.49
CA MET A 280 17.85 -6.04 0.88
C MET A 280 16.86 -7.14 1.27
N THR A 281 16.53 -8.01 0.31
CA THR A 281 15.61 -9.15 0.53
C THR A 281 16.30 -10.51 0.41
N PRO A 282 17.16 -10.92 1.36
CA PRO A 282 17.82 -12.23 1.32
C PRO A 282 16.79 -13.37 1.45
N PRO A 283 16.63 -14.23 0.43
CA PRO A 283 15.47 -15.12 0.34
C PRO A 283 15.59 -16.38 1.21
N TRP A 284 16.79 -16.77 1.63
CA TRP A 284 17.04 -18.11 2.19
C TRP A 284 16.29 -18.39 3.51
N ALA A 285 16.24 -17.42 4.42
CA ALA A 285 15.55 -17.62 5.70
C ALA A 285 14.02 -17.66 5.53
N MET A 286 13.49 -16.89 4.58
CA MET A 286 12.09 -16.92 4.19
C MET A 286 11.73 -18.25 3.52
N LEU A 287 12.51 -18.68 2.52
CA LEU A 287 12.29 -19.94 1.80
C LEU A 287 12.41 -21.17 2.72
N ALA A 288 13.22 -21.09 3.76
CA ALA A 288 13.32 -22.11 4.80
C ALA A 288 12.15 -22.08 5.82
N GLY A 289 11.23 -21.13 5.72
CA GLY A 289 10.12 -20.95 6.67
C GLY A 289 10.56 -20.50 8.07
N ILE A 290 11.79 -20.00 8.22
CA ILE A 290 12.40 -19.61 9.49
C ILE A 290 12.04 -18.16 9.85
N LYS A 291 11.86 -17.31 8.85
CA LYS A 291 11.55 -15.89 9.00
C LYS A 291 10.37 -15.51 8.10
N SER A 292 9.56 -14.56 8.54
CA SER A 292 8.58 -13.89 7.69
C SER A 292 9.28 -13.10 6.58
N TYR A 293 8.50 -12.56 5.63
CA TYR A 293 9.04 -11.73 4.55
C TYR A 293 9.75 -10.50 5.12
N THR A 294 9.06 -9.75 5.99
CA THR A 294 9.59 -8.54 6.63
C THR A 294 10.74 -8.83 7.60
N ASP A 295 10.73 -9.94 8.35
CA ASP A 295 11.87 -10.30 9.24
C ASP A 295 13.14 -10.69 8.47
N SER A 296 13.00 -10.99 7.18
CA SER A 296 14.13 -11.31 6.31
C SER A 296 14.82 -10.06 5.76
N PHE A 297 14.16 -8.90 5.79
CA PHE A 297 14.71 -7.65 5.30
C PHE A 297 15.96 -7.21 6.05
N LYS A 298 16.85 -6.51 5.34
CA LYS A 298 18.04 -5.88 5.91
C LYS A 298 18.18 -4.47 5.34
N TRP A 299 18.07 -3.48 6.20
CA TRP A 299 18.38 -2.08 5.90
C TRP A 299 19.90 -1.86 5.87
N GLN A 300 20.42 -1.27 4.79
CA GLN A 300 21.86 -1.06 4.57
C GLN A 300 22.14 0.34 3.97
N PRO A 301 21.85 1.43 4.71
CA PRO A 301 21.83 2.79 4.17
C PRO A 301 23.15 3.23 3.51
N ASP A 302 24.29 2.74 3.99
CA ASP A 302 25.62 3.00 3.43
C ASP A 302 25.79 2.53 1.98
N GLN A 303 24.92 1.66 1.46
CA GLN A 303 24.91 1.26 0.05
C GLN A 303 24.21 2.25 -0.87
N GLY A 304 23.64 3.33 -0.35
CA GLY A 304 22.90 4.32 -1.13
C GLY A 304 21.62 3.76 -1.76
N THR A 305 20.86 4.65 -2.40
CA THR A 305 19.71 4.33 -3.26
C THR A 305 20.18 4.28 -4.71
N ILE A 306 19.60 3.39 -5.53
CA ILE A 306 19.77 3.42 -6.98
C ILE A 306 18.44 3.87 -7.59
N LEU A 307 18.44 5.00 -8.28
CA LEU A 307 17.33 5.46 -9.10
C LEU A 307 17.46 4.81 -10.48
N MET A 308 16.59 3.85 -10.78
CA MET A 308 16.54 3.19 -12.08
C MET A 308 15.50 3.89 -12.96
N VAL A 309 15.97 4.66 -13.94
CA VAL A 309 15.13 5.43 -14.89
C VAL A 309 14.90 4.58 -16.13
N ILE A 310 13.63 4.29 -16.42
CA ILE A 310 13.18 3.44 -17.52
C ILE A 310 12.35 4.30 -18.48
N ASP A 311 12.74 4.35 -19.75
CA ASP A 311 11.95 4.97 -20.82
C ASP A 311 10.72 4.10 -21.13
N LYS A 312 9.51 4.67 -21.01
CA LYS A 312 8.24 3.95 -21.22
C LYS A 312 8.08 3.41 -22.64
N SER A 313 8.75 4.01 -23.63
CA SER A 313 8.72 3.54 -25.02
C SER A 313 9.46 2.21 -25.23
N GLY A 314 10.39 1.88 -24.32
CA GLY A 314 11.26 0.71 -24.43
C GLY A 314 12.34 0.84 -25.50
N THR A 315 12.56 2.05 -26.05
CA THR A 315 13.58 2.28 -27.08
C THR A 315 14.99 2.40 -26.49
N ASN A 316 15.10 2.86 -25.24
CA ASN A 316 16.37 3.08 -24.55
C ASN A 316 16.59 2.08 -23.41
N ALA A 317 17.85 1.75 -23.15
CA ALA A 317 18.23 0.97 -21.98
C ALA A 317 18.01 1.78 -20.69
N PRO A 318 17.71 1.13 -19.55
CA PRO A 318 17.58 1.82 -18.28
C PRO A 318 18.87 2.55 -17.88
N VAL A 319 18.71 3.72 -17.28
CA VAL A 319 19.80 4.49 -16.66
C VAL A 319 19.77 4.24 -15.16
N PHE A 320 20.93 4.08 -14.54
CA PHE A 320 21.08 3.84 -13.10
C PHE A 320 21.84 5.01 -12.49
N ILE A 321 21.24 5.68 -11.52
CA ILE A 321 21.79 6.88 -10.90
C ILE A 321 21.87 6.66 -9.39
N ASP A 322 23.04 6.87 -8.82
CA ASP A 322 23.24 6.76 -7.38
C ASP A 322 22.64 7.97 -6.65
N ALA A 323 22.02 7.72 -5.51
CA ALA A 323 21.42 8.72 -4.62
C ALA A 323 21.66 8.36 -3.15
N PRO A 324 21.48 9.29 -2.19
CA PRO A 324 21.56 8.99 -0.77
C PRO A 324 20.67 7.81 -0.35
N GLY A 325 21.13 7.05 0.65
CA GLY A 325 20.42 5.88 1.17
C GLY A 325 19.20 6.29 1.99
N VAL A 326 18.03 6.26 1.36
CA VAL A 326 16.75 6.70 1.95
C VAL A 326 15.72 5.62 1.73
N PHE A 327 14.84 5.41 2.71
CA PHE A 327 13.68 4.54 2.54
C PHE A 327 12.48 5.39 2.12
N MET A 328 11.71 4.92 1.15
CA MET A 328 10.51 5.56 0.64
C MET A 328 9.34 4.58 0.70
N TRP A 329 8.26 5.00 1.34
CA TRP A 329 6.95 4.36 1.16
C TRP A 329 6.27 4.92 -0.09
N HIS A 330 6.06 6.23 -0.14
CA HIS A 330 5.15 6.85 -1.10
C HIS A 330 5.76 8.03 -1.85
N THR A 331 5.44 8.11 -3.13
CA THR A 331 5.74 9.25 -4.00
C THR A 331 4.60 10.28 -3.93
N LEU A 332 4.95 11.57 -3.94
CA LEU A 332 3.98 12.64 -4.17
C LEU A 332 3.68 12.76 -5.67
N ASN A 333 4.70 13.07 -6.47
CA ASN A 333 4.60 13.24 -7.91
C ASN A 333 5.98 13.28 -8.58
N ALA A 334 6.03 13.22 -9.90
CA ALA A 334 7.24 13.53 -10.66
C ALA A 334 6.91 14.12 -12.04
N TRP A 335 7.79 14.96 -12.56
CA TRP A 335 7.65 15.56 -13.89
C TRP A 335 8.99 15.88 -14.54
N GLU A 336 8.96 16.23 -15.83
CA GLU A 336 10.14 16.52 -16.64
C GLU A 336 10.28 18.01 -16.93
N HIS A 337 11.51 18.50 -16.89
CA HIS A 337 11.94 19.80 -17.38
C HIS A 337 13.15 19.62 -18.31
N GLY A 338 12.88 19.43 -19.60
CA GLY A 338 13.91 19.00 -20.56
C GLY A 338 14.49 17.65 -20.15
N ASN A 339 15.82 17.56 -20.04
CA ASN A 339 16.53 16.34 -19.60
C ASN A 339 16.71 16.26 -18.07
N THR A 340 15.90 17.00 -17.30
CA THR A 340 15.86 16.93 -15.84
C THR A 340 14.52 16.39 -15.38
N ILE A 341 14.51 15.45 -14.45
CA ILE A 341 13.31 14.95 -13.78
C ILE A 341 13.30 15.51 -12.36
N ILE A 342 12.16 16.07 -11.95
CA ILE A 342 11.88 16.43 -10.56
C ILE A 342 10.95 15.37 -9.98
N ALA A 343 11.29 14.83 -8.81
CA ALA A 343 10.56 13.73 -8.18
C ALA A 343 10.43 13.95 -6.67
N ASP A 344 9.20 14.17 -6.21
CA ASP A 344 8.87 14.51 -4.83
C ASP A 344 8.27 13.31 -4.09
N PHE A 345 8.68 13.07 -2.85
CA PHE A 345 8.30 11.89 -2.09
C PHE A 345 8.43 12.08 -0.57
N VAL A 346 7.89 11.12 0.18
CA VAL A 346 8.13 11.01 1.63
C VAL A 346 9.27 10.03 1.86
N GLY A 347 10.36 10.52 2.46
CA GLY A 347 11.58 9.78 2.71
C GLY A 347 11.91 9.60 4.20
N TYR A 348 12.52 8.48 4.54
CA TYR A 348 12.90 8.05 5.88
C TYR A 348 14.39 7.70 5.93
N ASP A 349 15.11 8.21 6.94
CA ASP A 349 16.52 7.84 7.14
C ASP A 349 16.68 6.41 7.70
N ASP A 350 15.67 5.92 8.43
CA ASP A 350 15.59 4.55 8.92
C ASP A 350 14.13 4.03 8.87
N PRO A 351 13.87 2.83 8.34
CA PRO A 351 12.53 2.23 8.29
C PRO A 351 12.11 1.55 9.62
N ASN A 352 12.46 2.13 10.77
CA ASN A 352 12.23 1.54 12.09
C ASN A 352 10.76 1.39 12.48
N HIS A 353 9.86 2.20 11.90
CA HIS A 353 8.41 2.05 12.01
C HIS A 353 7.88 0.78 11.34
N PHE A 354 8.63 0.24 10.38
CA PHE A 354 8.24 -0.88 9.55
C PHE A 354 8.96 -2.19 9.91
N ILE A 355 10.30 -2.17 10.01
CA ILE A 355 11.10 -3.38 10.24
C ILE A 355 11.63 -3.47 11.66
N GLY A 356 11.79 -4.70 12.15
CA GLY A 356 12.31 -4.99 13.48
C GLY A 356 11.22 -5.31 14.50
N LYS A 357 11.63 -5.88 15.64
CA LYS A 357 10.67 -6.38 16.65
C LYS A 357 9.92 -5.25 17.35
N GLN A 358 10.53 -4.09 17.48
CA GLN A 358 9.92 -2.92 18.11
C GLN A 358 9.20 -2.02 17.11
N ALA A 359 9.11 -2.39 15.83
CA ALA A 359 8.50 -1.55 14.81
C ALA A 359 7.08 -1.11 15.19
N MET A 360 6.78 0.16 14.98
CA MET A 360 5.50 0.77 15.31
C MET A 360 4.30 -0.02 14.72
N LEU A 361 4.39 -0.45 13.46
CA LEU A 361 3.36 -1.27 12.80
C LEU A 361 3.08 -2.64 13.47
N ARG A 362 4.04 -3.16 14.26
CA ARG A 362 3.90 -4.39 15.04
C ARG A 362 3.47 -4.13 16.48
N GLN A 363 4.06 -3.13 17.14
CA GLN A 363 3.78 -2.86 18.55
C GLN A 363 2.36 -2.36 18.78
N ILE A 364 1.79 -1.63 17.81
CA ILE A 364 0.41 -1.18 17.91
C ILE A 364 -0.60 -2.34 17.99
N MET A 365 -0.29 -3.49 17.38
CA MET A 365 -1.10 -4.71 17.45
C MET A 365 -1.21 -5.26 18.87
N GLN A 366 -0.26 -4.89 19.75
CA GLN A 366 -0.20 -5.26 21.17
C GLN A 366 -0.61 -4.10 22.09
N GLY A 367 -1.06 -2.98 21.53
CA GLY A 367 -1.45 -1.78 22.27
C GLY A 367 -0.30 -1.00 22.88
N ARG A 368 0.86 -1.00 22.23
CA ARG A 368 2.04 -0.23 22.65
C ARG A 368 2.51 0.67 21.52
N LEU A 369 3.10 1.80 21.88
CA LEU A 369 3.90 2.58 20.94
C LEU A 369 5.20 1.81 20.66
N GLY A 370 5.59 1.74 19.39
CA GLY A 370 6.83 1.14 18.95
C GLY A 370 7.86 2.19 18.55
N ASP A 371 8.94 1.72 17.94
CA ASP A 371 9.98 2.57 17.38
C ASP A 371 9.49 3.22 16.08
N ALA A 372 9.69 4.52 16.01
CA ALA A 372 9.30 5.45 14.96
C ALA A 372 10.29 6.63 14.90
N GLY A 373 11.50 6.46 15.45
CA GLY A 373 12.45 7.55 15.66
C GLY A 373 12.96 8.26 14.40
N ALA A 374 12.69 7.71 13.22
CA ALA A 374 12.96 8.36 11.93
C ALA A 374 11.62 8.80 11.31
N PRO A 375 11.29 10.10 11.31
CA PRO A 375 10.04 10.57 10.74
C PRO A 375 10.09 10.58 9.20
N GLY A 376 8.90 10.57 8.58
CA GLY A 376 8.78 10.76 7.14
C GLY A 376 8.94 12.23 6.78
N THR A 377 10.01 12.61 6.09
CA THR A 377 10.24 13.99 5.64
C THR A 377 9.87 14.15 4.17
N MET A 378 9.40 15.33 3.76
CA MET A 378 9.17 15.61 2.34
C MET A 378 10.50 15.88 1.67
N ARG A 379 10.79 15.15 0.60
CA ARG A 379 12.06 15.20 -0.13
C ARG A 379 11.84 15.33 -1.63
N ARG A 380 12.84 15.89 -2.31
CA ARG A 380 12.88 16.06 -3.76
C ARG A 380 14.17 15.50 -4.31
N TYR A 381 14.06 14.64 -5.32
CA TYR A 381 15.16 14.36 -6.24
C TYR A 381 15.11 15.30 -7.43
N THR A 382 16.26 15.88 -7.78
CA THR A 382 16.51 16.50 -9.08
C THR A 382 17.47 15.60 -9.85
N ILE A 383 16.96 14.93 -10.88
CA ILE A 383 17.68 13.90 -11.63
C ILE A 383 18.06 14.47 -13.00
N ASN A 384 19.34 14.60 -13.29
CA ASN A 384 19.85 15.06 -14.58
C ASN A 384 20.25 13.86 -15.45
N LEU A 385 19.58 13.72 -16.60
CA LEU A 385 19.78 12.58 -17.51
C LEU A 385 21.02 12.73 -18.40
N ASP A 386 21.50 13.95 -18.64
CA ASP A 386 22.68 14.20 -19.49
C ASP A 386 23.96 13.71 -18.83
N ASN A 387 24.10 13.97 -17.52
CA ASN A 387 25.28 13.57 -16.74
C ASN A 387 25.01 12.39 -15.79
N GLN A 388 23.78 11.86 -15.78
CA GLN A 388 23.34 10.71 -14.96
C GLN A 388 23.64 10.92 -13.47
N SER A 389 23.24 12.07 -12.94
CA SER A 389 23.40 12.43 -11.52
C SER A 389 22.07 12.83 -10.89
N ALA A 390 21.97 12.69 -9.58
CA ALA A 390 20.82 13.16 -8.81
C ALA A 390 21.28 13.92 -7.56
N SER A 391 20.56 14.98 -7.21
CA SER A 391 20.66 15.64 -5.91
C SER A 391 19.38 15.41 -5.11
N GLU A 392 19.52 15.27 -3.80
CA GLU A 392 18.40 15.19 -2.85
C GLU A 392 18.29 16.51 -2.07
N GLU A 393 17.07 17.01 -1.93
CA GLU A 393 16.71 18.12 -1.05
C GLU A 393 15.65 17.63 -0.05
N ILE A 394 15.80 17.97 1.23
CA ILE A 394 14.71 17.87 2.21
C ILE A 394 13.90 19.16 2.10
N MET A 395 12.71 19.07 1.51
CA MET A 395 11.81 20.21 1.29
C MET A 395 11.21 20.69 2.60
N LEU A 396 10.77 19.75 3.45
CA LEU A 396 10.19 20.02 4.75
C LEU A 396 10.62 18.96 5.77
N ASP A 397 11.12 19.45 6.90
CA ASP A 397 11.25 18.67 8.13
C ASP A 397 9.89 18.54 8.82
N GLY A 398 9.65 17.40 9.45
CA GLY A 398 8.38 17.06 10.08
C GLY A 398 8.13 15.57 9.98
N ASN A 399 6.89 15.15 10.22
CA ASN A 399 6.45 13.78 10.00
C ASN A 399 5.21 13.78 9.12
N PHE A 400 5.43 13.43 7.86
CA PHE A 400 4.48 13.44 6.76
C PHE A 400 4.31 12.05 6.21
N GLU A 401 3.14 11.76 5.65
CA GLU A 401 2.87 10.54 4.88
C GLU A 401 1.69 10.73 3.94
N PHE A 402 1.38 9.67 3.19
CA PHE A 402 0.27 9.57 2.25
C PHE A 402 0.18 10.80 1.33
N PRO A 403 1.28 11.15 0.64
CA PRO A 403 1.31 12.29 -0.24
C PRO A 403 0.44 12.05 -1.48
N ILE A 404 -0.35 13.06 -1.84
CA ILE A 404 -1.17 13.05 -3.06
C ILE A 404 -1.16 14.44 -3.72
N VAL A 405 -1.49 14.48 -5.01
CA VAL A 405 -1.73 15.71 -5.76
C VAL A 405 -3.16 15.69 -6.32
N ASN A 406 -3.64 16.82 -6.85
CA ASN A 406 -4.79 16.78 -7.75
C ASN A 406 -4.49 15.79 -8.89
N PRO A 407 -5.34 14.78 -9.16
CA PRO A 407 -5.10 13.80 -10.23
C PRO A 407 -4.84 14.42 -11.61
N ALA A 408 -5.34 15.63 -11.87
CA ALA A 408 -5.07 16.37 -13.10
C ALA A 408 -3.60 16.80 -13.27
N MET A 409 -2.79 16.74 -12.19
CA MET A 409 -1.36 17.04 -12.19
C MET A 409 -0.48 15.79 -12.10
N SER A 410 -1.07 14.59 -12.08
CA SER A 410 -0.29 13.35 -11.98
C SER A 410 0.63 13.22 -13.19
N GLY A 411 1.94 13.10 -12.92
CA GLY A 411 3.00 13.06 -13.94
C GLY A 411 3.37 14.42 -14.56
N GLN A 412 2.77 15.52 -14.09
CA GLN A 412 2.98 16.90 -14.57
C GLN A 412 3.51 17.78 -13.43
N GLU A 413 4.03 18.95 -13.75
CA GLU A 413 4.41 19.95 -12.73
C GLU A 413 3.17 20.35 -11.92
N ASN A 414 3.34 20.45 -10.60
CA ASN A 414 2.29 20.87 -9.68
C ASN A 414 2.80 21.93 -8.71
N ASP A 415 1.96 22.90 -8.38
CA ASP A 415 2.17 23.93 -7.36
C ASP A 415 1.79 23.42 -5.95
N PHE A 416 0.81 22.51 -5.86
CA PHE A 416 0.29 22.02 -4.60
C PHE A 416 0.36 20.49 -4.46
N GLY A 417 0.63 20.04 -3.23
CA GLY A 417 0.46 18.66 -2.80
C GLY A 417 -0.28 18.61 -1.47
N TYR A 418 -0.81 17.45 -1.11
CA TYR A 418 -1.47 17.21 0.17
C TYR A 418 -0.89 15.99 0.84
N VAL A 419 -0.74 16.07 2.16
CA VAL A 419 -0.08 15.04 2.98
C VAL A 419 -0.83 14.89 4.29
N THR A 420 -0.68 13.75 4.95
CA THR A 420 -0.95 13.71 6.39
C THR A 420 0.18 14.39 7.17
N ILE A 421 -0.15 14.92 8.33
CA ILE A 421 0.81 15.49 9.28
C ILE A 421 0.65 14.84 10.66
N GLY A 422 1.73 14.72 11.43
CA GLY A 422 1.65 14.23 12.80
C GLY A 422 2.94 14.38 13.59
N SER A 423 2.95 13.79 14.79
CA SER A 423 4.17 13.69 15.60
C SER A 423 5.07 12.57 15.12
N ALA A 424 6.39 12.81 15.08
CA ALA A 424 7.41 11.81 14.77
C ALA A 424 7.28 10.55 15.65
N GLU A 425 6.91 10.71 16.92
CA GLU A 425 6.73 9.59 17.88
C GLU A 425 5.64 8.60 17.48
N ARG A 426 4.82 8.94 16.48
CA ARG A 426 3.66 8.16 16.04
C ARG A 426 3.81 7.62 14.61
N ALA A 427 4.95 7.81 13.94
CA ALA A 427 5.17 7.35 12.56
C ALA A 427 3.97 7.60 11.63
N LEU A 428 3.33 6.54 11.12
CA LEU A 428 2.22 6.58 10.16
C LEU A 428 0.87 6.98 10.79
N PHE A 429 0.81 7.16 12.11
CA PHE A 429 -0.41 7.53 12.85
C PHE A 429 -0.52 9.04 12.99
N SER A 430 -0.83 9.66 11.85
CA SER A 430 -1.01 11.09 11.68
C SER A 430 -2.26 11.62 12.39
N SER A 431 -2.27 12.92 12.71
CA SER A 431 -3.37 13.61 13.40
C SER A 431 -3.96 14.77 12.60
N GLY A 432 -3.40 15.10 11.44
CA GLY A 432 -3.87 16.21 10.64
C GLY A 432 -3.58 16.07 9.16
N ILE A 433 -4.02 17.07 8.40
CA ILE A 433 -3.85 17.20 6.95
C ILE A 433 -3.07 18.49 6.66
N GLY A 434 -2.11 18.40 5.75
CA GLY A 434 -1.32 19.54 5.27
C GLY A 434 -1.47 19.75 3.77
N ARG A 435 -1.49 21.01 3.35
CA ARG A 435 -1.29 21.48 1.98
C ARG A 435 0.14 22.00 1.84
N LEU A 436 0.91 21.32 1.03
CA LEU A 436 2.28 21.66 0.65
C LEU A 436 2.25 22.58 -0.59
N HIS A 437 3.00 23.68 -0.54
CA HIS A 437 3.37 24.50 -1.69
C HIS A 437 4.74 24.04 -2.20
N THR A 438 4.78 23.34 -3.33
CA THR A 438 5.97 22.60 -3.82
C THR A 438 7.10 23.49 -4.34
N LYS A 439 6.82 24.76 -4.62
CA LYS A 439 7.79 25.75 -5.11
C LYS A 439 8.45 26.54 -3.99
N THR A 440 7.72 26.82 -2.92
CA THR A 440 8.20 27.62 -1.79
C THR A 440 8.51 26.77 -0.57
N ASN A 441 8.20 25.47 -0.62
CA ASN A 441 8.25 24.54 0.51
C ASN A 441 7.46 25.06 1.72
N ALA A 442 6.34 25.75 1.50
CA ALA A 442 5.48 26.23 2.57
C ALA A 442 4.41 25.17 2.91
N LEU A 443 4.03 25.08 4.17
CA LEU A 443 2.99 24.16 4.65
C LEU A 443 1.88 24.93 5.35
N GLU A 444 0.65 24.67 4.94
CA GLU A 444 -0.57 25.09 5.62
C GLU A 444 -1.29 23.85 6.10
N ALA A 445 -1.65 23.77 7.38
CA ALA A 445 -2.16 22.52 7.92
C ALA A 445 -3.27 22.74 8.94
N PHE A 446 -4.06 21.68 9.11
CA PHE A 446 -5.02 21.52 10.18
C PHE A 446 -4.71 20.25 10.94
N ASP A 447 -4.49 20.38 12.24
CA ASP A 447 -4.24 19.28 13.16
C ASP A 447 -5.47 19.10 14.05
N PHE A 448 -6.09 17.91 14.01
CA PHE A 448 -7.21 17.57 14.90
C PHE A 448 -6.75 17.43 16.36
N GLY A 449 -5.44 17.31 16.58
CA GLY A 449 -4.82 17.13 17.88
C GLY A 449 -4.50 15.67 18.20
N ALA A 450 -3.81 15.47 19.32
CA ALA A 450 -3.21 14.20 19.69
C ALA A 450 -4.21 13.05 19.96
N ASP A 451 -5.52 13.32 20.00
CA ASP A 451 -6.56 12.32 20.25
C ASP A 451 -7.39 11.98 19.01
N THR A 452 -6.92 12.35 17.82
CA THR A 452 -7.55 11.97 16.56
C THR A 452 -6.51 11.41 15.59
N TYR A 453 -6.92 10.40 14.84
CA TYR A 453 -6.15 9.90 13.70
C TYR A 453 -6.76 10.45 12.42
N ALA A 454 -5.90 10.86 11.49
CA ALA A 454 -6.25 11.21 10.11
C ALA A 454 -5.52 10.26 9.15
N GLY A 455 -6.28 9.60 8.27
CA GLY A 455 -5.76 8.73 7.22
C GLY A 455 -5.35 9.49 5.96
N GLU A 456 -5.03 8.75 4.90
CA GLU A 456 -4.62 9.34 3.63
C GLU A 456 -5.65 10.37 3.12
N PRO A 457 -5.21 11.59 2.79
CA PRO A 457 -6.04 12.55 2.08
C PRO A 457 -6.31 12.06 0.66
N ILE A 458 -7.56 12.15 0.22
CA ILE A 458 -7.96 11.90 -1.17
C ILE A 458 -8.50 13.19 -1.77
N PHE A 459 -7.91 13.62 -2.90
CA PHE A 459 -8.36 14.80 -3.61
C PHE A 459 -9.57 14.46 -4.49
N ALA A 460 -10.67 15.16 -4.24
CA ALA A 460 -11.88 15.15 -5.05
C ALA A 460 -11.95 16.45 -5.86
N PRO A 461 -11.64 16.42 -7.17
CA PRO A 461 -11.64 17.63 -7.98
C PRO A 461 -13.02 18.27 -8.06
N ASN A 462 -13.06 19.61 -8.07
CA ASN A 462 -14.26 20.32 -8.46
C ASN A 462 -14.55 20.02 -9.94
N PRO A 463 -15.70 19.41 -10.29
CA PRO A 463 -15.97 19.02 -11.67
C PRO A 463 -16.06 20.21 -12.64
N ASN A 464 -16.29 21.43 -12.11
CA ASN A 464 -16.38 22.65 -12.93
C ASN A 464 -15.04 23.36 -13.12
N ASP A 465 -13.98 22.93 -12.43
CA ASP A 465 -12.67 23.60 -12.41
C ASP A 465 -11.53 22.62 -12.07
N SER A 466 -11.59 21.41 -12.64
CA SER A 466 -10.72 20.30 -12.25
C SER A 466 -9.23 20.51 -12.56
N MET A 467 -8.91 21.41 -13.49
CA MET A 467 -7.54 21.76 -13.86
C MET A 467 -6.89 22.75 -12.88
N ASN A 468 -7.68 23.44 -12.05
CA ASN A 468 -7.15 24.26 -10.99
C ASN A 468 -6.75 23.36 -9.82
N GLU A 469 -5.46 23.32 -9.52
CA GLU A 469 -4.86 22.41 -8.54
C GLU A 469 -5.46 22.47 -7.13
N ALA A 470 -5.94 23.65 -6.73
CA ALA A 470 -6.54 23.87 -5.42
C ALA A 470 -8.08 23.79 -5.44
N SER A 471 -8.70 23.65 -6.62
CA SER A 471 -10.16 23.66 -6.77
C SER A 471 -10.74 22.28 -6.58
N GLY A 472 -11.19 22.00 -5.36
CA GLY A 472 -11.75 20.71 -4.99
C GLY A 472 -11.81 20.54 -3.49
N TRP A 473 -11.84 19.29 -3.07
CA TRP A 473 -11.97 18.91 -1.66
C TRP A 473 -10.96 17.84 -1.29
N ILE A 474 -10.54 17.85 -0.03
CA ILE A 474 -9.78 16.74 0.55
C ILE A 474 -10.71 15.91 1.43
N LEU A 475 -10.71 14.60 1.18
CA LEU A 475 -11.45 13.61 1.97
C LEU A 475 -10.45 12.79 2.78
N SER A 476 -10.61 12.74 4.10
CA SER A 476 -9.74 11.95 4.98
C SER A 476 -10.58 11.12 5.94
N GLU A 477 -10.35 9.81 6.00
CA GLU A 477 -10.90 9.00 7.08
C GLU A 477 -10.31 9.48 8.41
N THR A 478 -11.15 9.56 9.44
CA THR A 478 -10.71 9.93 10.78
C THR A 478 -11.15 8.89 11.80
N LEU A 479 -10.43 8.83 12.91
CA LEU A 479 -10.84 8.10 14.11
C LEU A 479 -10.66 9.03 15.30
N ASP A 480 -11.75 9.33 15.99
CA ASP A 480 -11.74 10.06 17.25
C ASP A 480 -11.42 9.08 18.38
N GLY A 481 -10.29 9.32 19.04
CA GLY A 481 -9.79 8.53 20.15
C GLY A 481 -10.61 8.62 21.43
N THR A 482 -11.36 9.71 21.61
CA THR A 482 -12.22 9.91 22.78
C THR A 482 -13.48 9.05 22.69
N THR A 483 -14.11 9.03 21.51
CA THR A 483 -15.34 8.26 21.29
C THR A 483 -15.10 6.85 20.76
N GLY A 484 -13.90 6.59 20.22
CA GLY A 484 -13.56 5.33 19.53
C GLY A 484 -14.31 5.16 18.21
N LYS A 485 -14.84 6.24 17.62
CA LYS A 485 -15.66 6.19 16.40
C LYS A 485 -14.93 6.84 15.24
N SER A 486 -15.16 6.30 14.06
CA SER A 486 -14.59 6.80 12.83
C SER A 486 -15.54 7.71 12.06
N GLY A 487 -14.99 8.42 11.09
CA GLY A 487 -15.73 9.29 10.19
C GLY A 487 -14.95 9.59 8.92
N LEU A 488 -15.48 10.53 8.14
CA LEU A 488 -14.79 11.14 7.01
C LEU A 488 -14.84 12.66 7.17
N ALA A 489 -13.68 13.29 7.29
CA ALA A 489 -13.54 14.74 7.26
C ALA A 489 -13.44 15.22 5.80
N ILE A 490 -14.19 16.28 5.47
CA ILE A 490 -14.22 16.92 4.16
C ILE A 490 -13.70 18.34 4.33
N PHE A 491 -12.60 18.67 3.65
CA PHE A 491 -11.99 19.99 3.66
C PHE A 491 -12.19 20.69 2.32
N ASP A 492 -12.24 22.02 2.33
CA ASP A 492 -11.91 22.81 1.14
C ASP A 492 -10.40 22.68 0.89
N ALA A 493 -10.02 22.15 -0.26
CA ALA A 493 -8.62 21.93 -0.61
C ALA A 493 -7.84 23.27 -0.67
N ALA A 494 -8.52 24.38 -0.95
CA ALA A 494 -7.90 25.70 -0.97
C ALA A 494 -7.65 26.30 0.42
N HIS A 495 -8.30 25.77 1.47
CA HIS A 495 -8.36 26.39 2.80
C HIS A 495 -8.24 25.34 3.93
N ILE A 496 -7.26 24.43 3.83
CA ILE A 496 -7.01 23.39 4.86
C ILE A 496 -7.01 23.93 6.30
N PRO A 497 -6.34 25.08 6.63
CA PRO A 497 -6.30 25.60 7.99
C PRO A 497 -7.66 25.94 8.62
N ASP A 498 -8.70 26.15 7.81
CA ASP A 498 -10.05 26.48 8.30
C ASP A 498 -10.77 25.26 8.92
N GLY A 499 -10.22 24.06 8.72
CA GLY A 499 -10.80 22.81 9.19
C GLY A 499 -11.83 22.22 8.24
N PRO A 500 -12.48 21.10 8.63
CA PRO A 500 -13.45 20.43 7.78
C PRO A 500 -14.72 21.26 7.60
N VAL A 501 -15.18 21.40 6.34
CA VAL A 501 -16.47 22.01 5.98
C VAL A 501 -17.65 21.08 6.28
N ALA A 502 -17.39 19.78 6.32
CA ALA A 502 -18.33 18.76 6.74
C ALA A 502 -17.61 17.53 7.28
N THR A 503 -18.30 16.77 8.14
CA THR A 503 -17.84 15.50 8.67
C THR A 503 -18.96 14.47 8.54
N ILE A 504 -18.67 13.33 7.91
CA ILE A 504 -19.56 12.17 7.88
C ILE A 504 -19.23 11.30 9.10
N LYS A 505 -20.21 11.06 9.98
CA LYS A 505 -20.02 10.31 11.23
C LYS A 505 -20.44 8.87 11.08
N LEU A 506 -19.55 7.95 11.49
CA LEU A 506 -19.87 6.54 11.61
C LEU A 506 -20.23 6.19 13.06
N SER A 507 -20.96 5.09 13.22
CA SER A 507 -21.41 4.62 14.53
C SER A 507 -20.42 3.68 15.24
N HIS A 508 -19.31 3.34 14.58
CA HIS A 508 -18.32 2.35 14.99
C HIS A 508 -16.89 2.81 14.65
N HIS A 509 -15.89 2.09 15.14
CA HIS A 509 -14.50 2.28 14.71
C HIS A 509 -14.30 1.70 13.30
N LEU A 510 -13.30 2.22 12.61
CA LEU A 510 -12.66 1.58 11.47
C LEU A 510 -11.21 1.28 11.84
N PRO A 511 -10.68 0.09 11.49
CA PRO A 511 -9.24 -0.15 11.52
C PRO A 511 -8.49 0.86 10.64
N MET A 512 -7.16 0.94 10.73
CA MET A 512 -6.38 1.73 9.78
C MET A 512 -6.67 1.27 8.33
N SER A 513 -6.91 2.22 7.43
CA SER A 513 -6.85 1.99 5.97
C SER A 513 -5.50 2.45 5.41
N PHE A 514 -5.19 2.07 4.18
CA PHE A 514 -3.99 2.51 3.48
C PHE A 514 -4.35 3.45 2.33
N HIS A 515 -4.80 2.92 1.19
CA HIS A 515 -5.01 3.74 0.00
C HIS A 515 -6.43 3.69 -0.56
N GLY A 516 -6.80 4.74 -1.28
CA GLY A 516 -8.12 4.86 -1.87
C GLY A 516 -8.20 5.68 -3.15
N TRP A 517 -9.43 5.82 -3.63
CA TRP A 517 -9.73 6.48 -4.87
C TRP A 517 -11.08 7.19 -4.81
N TRP A 518 -11.12 8.43 -5.32
CA TRP A 518 -12.35 9.17 -5.53
C TRP A 518 -12.84 8.99 -6.97
N ASN A 519 -14.11 8.60 -7.13
CA ASN A 519 -14.78 8.49 -8.41
C ASN A 519 -16.01 9.40 -8.44
N ALA A 520 -15.94 10.48 -9.20
CA ALA A 520 -17.04 11.43 -9.38
C ALA A 520 -18.22 10.82 -10.18
N THR A 521 -19.43 11.34 -9.97
CA THR A 521 -20.67 10.92 -10.67
C THR A 521 -21.47 12.09 -11.20
#